data_AF-A0A961TRM2-F1
#
_entry.id   AF-A0A961TRM2-F1
#
_cell.length_a   1.000
_cell.length_b   1.000
_cell.length_c   1.000
_cell.angle_alpha   90.00
_cell.angle_beta   90.00
_cell.angle_gamma   90.00
#
_symmetry.space_group_name_H-M   'P 1'
#
loop_
_entity.id
_entity.type
_entity.pdbx_description
1 polymer ?
#
loop_
_entity_poly.entity_id
_entity_poly.type
_entity_poly.pdbx_seq_one_letter_code
_entity_poly.pdbx_strand_id
1 'polypeptide(L)'
;AVIGKVHRLGLSGRAKTSSTTARPKRQQRGTNFGARPARSAQRKNGAGFPLPATGERPVVSQPVAVEAPDPLKLELVELTEQTCKWPIGDPAQEDFHFCGHKAKDSSPYCAYHSRLAYQPVVDRRRDRQATRSA
;
A
#
# COMPACT_ATOMS: atom_id res chain seq x y z
N ALA A 1 -0.17 -1.27 -14.09
CA ALA A 1 0.32 -1.69 -15.42
C ALA A 1 1.60 -0.91 -15.74
N VAL A 2 2.61 -1.61 -16.27
CA VAL A 2 4.02 -1.18 -16.43
C VAL A 2 4.23 -0.02 -17.42
N ILE A 3 3.19 0.35 -18.19
CA ILE A 3 3.20 1.47 -19.13
C ILE A 3 3.53 2.82 -18.45
N GLY A 4 3.13 3.02 -17.19
CA GLY A 4 3.38 4.28 -16.48
C GLY A 4 4.82 4.51 -16.00
N LYS A 5 5.66 3.45 -15.92
CA LYS A 5 7.01 3.54 -15.34
C LYS A 5 8.06 3.98 -16.36
N VAL A 6 7.91 3.58 -17.62
CA VAL A 6 8.82 3.97 -18.72
C VAL A 6 8.71 5.47 -19.02
N HIS A 7 7.50 6.03 -18.94
CA HIS A 7 7.26 7.46 -19.17
C HIS A 7 7.79 8.36 -18.04
N ARG A 8 7.74 7.91 -16.78
CA ARG A 8 8.24 8.69 -15.62
C ARG A 8 9.76 8.76 -15.51
N LEU A 9 10.47 7.88 -16.22
CA LEU A 9 11.93 7.85 -16.27
C LEU A 9 12.51 8.60 -17.49
N GLY A 10 11.69 9.31 -18.28
CA GLY A 10 12.17 10.18 -19.35
C GLY A 10 12.86 9.49 -20.53
N LEU A 11 12.70 8.17 -20.68
CA LEU A 11 13.30 7.41 -21.78
C LEU A 11 12.37 7.43 -23.00
N SER A 12 12.24 8.60 -23.64
CA SER A 12 11.40 8.78 -24.83
C SER A 12 11.96 8.01 -26.03
N GLY A 13 11.11 7.19 -26.65
CA GLY A 13 11.46 6.28 -27.74
C GLY A 13 11.97 6.96 -29.02
N ARG A 14 12.76 6.19 -29.79
CA ARG A 14 13.14 6.53 -31.15
C ARG A 14 12.93 5.35 -32.11
N ALA A 15 12.21 5.68 -33.19
CA ALA A 15 12.12 5.03 -34.50
C ALA A 15 11.38 3.70 -34.65
N LYS A 16 10.24 3.78 -35.37
CA LYS A 16 9.66 2.71 -36.18
C LYS A 16 10.61 2.36 -37.33
N THR A 17 10.93 1.08 -37.50
CA THR A 17 11.19 0.49 -38.81
C THR A 17 10.54 -0.89 -38.86
N SER A 18 9.80 -1.13 -39.94
CA SER A 18 9.10 -2.36 -40.27
C SER A 18 10.08 -3.45 -40.68
N SER A 19 9.99 -4.63 -40.07
CA SER A 19 10.52 -5.86 -40.64
C SER A 19 9.68 -7.07 -40.23
N THR A 20 9.08 -7.67 -41.25
CA THR A 20 8.42 -8.97 -41.28
C THR A 20 9.43 -10.08 -40.97
N THR A 21 9.09 -11.02 -40.09
CA THR A 21 9.41 -12.45 -40.25
C THR A 21 8.68 -13.28 -39.19
N ALA A 22 7.95 -14.29 -39.66
CA ALA A 22 7.24 -15.27 -38.84
C ALA A 22 8.21 -16.36 -38.32
N ARG A 23 8.02 -16.82 -37.08
CA ARG A 23 8.60 -18.07 -36.55
C ARG A 23 7.83 -18.55 -35.31
N PRO A 24 7.94 -19.84 -34.89
CA PRO A 24 6.82 -20.76 -34.82
C PRO A 24 6.27 -20.98 -33.40
N LYS A 25 5.02 -21.47 -33.36
CA LYS A 25 4.20 -21.72 -32.18
C LYS A 25 4.75 -22.89 -31.34
N ARG A 26 5.34 -22.60 -30.17
CA ARG A 26 5.71 -23.62 -29.18
C ARG A 26 4.49 -24.02 -28.35
N GLN A 27 4.11 -25.29 -28.48
CA GLN A 27 3.06 -25.99 -27.75
C GLN A 27 3.31 -25.95 -26.24
N GLN A 28 2.41 -25.32 -25.47
CA GLN A 28 2.38 -25.46 -24.01
C GLN A 28 1.57 -26.70 -23.65
N ARG A 29 2.26 -27.71 -23.11
CA ARG A 29 1.68 -28.82 -22.34
C ARG A 29 0.98 -28.25 -21.12
N GLY A 30 -0.29 -28.63 -20.95
CA GLY A 30 -1.12 -28.22 -19.83
C GLY A 30 -0.62 -28.77 -18.51
N THR A 31 -0.63 -27.92 -17.50
CA THR A 31 -0.67 -28.31 -16.09
C THR A 31 -1.98 -27.78 -15.51
N ASN A 32 -2.88 -28.72 -15.22
CA ASN A 32 -4.13 -28.47 -14.53
C ASN A 32 -3.83 -27.99 -13.11
N PHE A 33 -4.04 -26.71 -12.84
CA PHE A 33 -4.22 -26.18 -11.50
C PHE A 33 -5.46 -25.29 -11.47
N GLY A 34 -6.56 -25.86 -10.96
CA GLY A 34 -7.64 -25.13 -10.30
C GLY A 34 -8.60 -24.34 -11.19
N ALA A 35 -9.63 -25.00 -11.71
CA ALA A 35 -10.86 -24.33 -12.09
C ALA A 35 -11.44 -23.60 -10.87
N ARG A 36 -11.41 -22.26 -10.87
CA ARG A 36 -12.21 -21.47 -9.92
C ARG A 36 -13.65 -21.50 -10.43
N PRO A 37 -14.64 -21.95 -9.64
CA PRO A 37 -16.02 -21.85 -10.06
C PRO A 37 -16.40 -20.37 -10.15
N ALA A 38 -16.87 -19.95 -11.33
CA ALA A 38 -17.55 -18.69 -11.53
C ALA A 38 -18.80 -18.68 -10.64
N ARG A 39 -18.78 -17.93 -9.53
CA ARG A 39 -20.02 -17.66 -8.80
C ARG A 39 -20.84 -16.68 -9.63
N SER A 40 -21.90 -17.24 -10.20
CA SER A 40 -23.01 -16.58 -10.84
C SER A 40 -23.52 -15.40 -10.03
N ALA A 41 -23.61 -14.25 -10.68
CA ALA A 41 -24.28 -13.08 -10.17
C ALA A 41 -25.78 -13.38 -10.06
N GLN A 42 -26.26 -13.62 -8.84
CA GLN A 42 -27.68 -13.69 -8.58
C GLN A 42 -28.14 -12.39 -7.92
N ARG A 43 -28.75 -11.53 -8.74
CA ARG A 43 -29.56 -10.40 -8.25
C ARG A 43 -30.79 -10.97 -7.54
N LYS A 44 -31.03 -10.52 -6.32
CA LYS A 44 -32.29 -10.70 -5.60
C LYS A 44 -32.67 -9.32 -5.05
N ASN A 45 -33.67 -8.70 -5.64
CA ASN A 45 -34.40 -7.59 -5.02
C ASN A 45 -35.32 -8.20 -3.95
N GLY A 46 -35.43 -7.59 -2.77
CA GLY A 46 -36.39 -8.03 -1.77
C GLY A 46 -36.20 -7.40 -0.39
N ALA A 47 -36.97 -6.34 -0.17
CA ALA A 47 -37.44 -5.71 1.08
C ALA A 47 -37.05 -6.31 2.45
N GLY A 48 -36.72 -5.41 3.39
CA GLY A 48 -36.89 -5.63 4.83
C GLY A 48 -35.68 -5.23 5.67
N PHE A 49 -35.45 -3.93 5.87
CA PHE A 49 -34.58 -3.45 6.95
C PHE A 49 -35.46 -3.11 8.17
N PRO A 50 -35.37 -3.86 9.29
CA PRO A 50 -35.75 -3.30 10.57
C PRO A 50 -34.61 -2.36 11.02
N LEU A 51 -34.94 -1.08 11.20
CA LEU A 51 -34.08 -0.09 11.81
C LEU A 51 -34.13 -0.27 13.34
N PRO A 52 -33.04 -0.62 14.03
CA PRO A 52 -32.91 -0.25 15.43
C PRO A 52 -32.48 1.22 15.52
N ALA A 53 -33.45 2.06 15.84
CA ALA A 53 -33.22 3.43 16.29
C ALA A 53 -32.61 3.39 17.71
N THR A 54 -31.28 3.36 17.80
CA THR A 54 -30.55 3.80 18.99
C THR A 54 -29.46 4.73 18.52
N GLY A 55 -29.74 6.03 18.69
CA GLY A 55 -28.82 7.11 18.39
C GLY A 55 -27.67 7.10 19.38
N GLU A 56 -26.63 6.35 19.08
CA GLU A 56 -25.31 6.58 19.64
C GLU A 56 -24.43 7.04 18.49
N ARG A 57 -24.29 8.37 18.37
CA ARG A 57 -23.31 8.96 17.47
C ARG A 57 -21.96 8.39 17.90
N PRO A 58 -21.19 7.70 17.05
CA PRO A 58 -19.82 7.36 17.41
C PRO A 58 -19.13 8.69 17.66
N VAL A 59 -18.76 8.93 18.91
CA VAL A 59 -17.94 10.06 19.31
C VAL A 59 -16.70 9.96 18.44
N VAL A 60 -16.57 10.90 17.50
CA VAL A 60 -15.34 11.09 16.74
C VAL A 60 -14.33 11.53 17.78
N SER A 61 -13.63 10.56 18.36
CA SER A 61 -12.43 10.80 19.16
C SER A 61 -11.53 11.61 18.25
N GLN A 62 -11.38 12.90 18.57
CA GLN A 62 -10.46 13.77 17.88
C GLN A 62 -9.12 13.02 17.80
N PRO A 63 -8.44 13.01 16.63
CA PRO A 63 -7.12 12.43 16.57
C PRO A 63 -6.27 13.29 17.49
N VAL A 64 -6.05 12.82 18.72
CA VAL A 64 -5.04 13.40 19.60
C VAL A 64 -3.78 13.33 18.74
N ALA A 65 -3.26 14.49 18.36
CA ALA A 65 -2.03 14.58 17.60
C ALA A 65 -0.98 13.94 18.50
N VAL A 66 -0.74 12.65 18.29
CA VAL A 66 0.29 11.92 19.01
C VAL A 66 1.57 12.47 18.44
N GLU A 67 2.16 13.38 19.19
CA GLU A 67 3.43 13.99 18.84
C GLU A 67 4.43 12.88 18.49
N ALA A 68 5.14 13.09 17.38
CA ALA A 68 6.11 12.11 16.92
C ALA A 68 7.19 11.96 18.00
N PRO A 69 7.52 10.73 18.44
CA PRO A 69 8.63 10.55 19.36
C PRO A 69 9.93 10.97 18.68
N ASP A 70 10.80 11.65 19.43
CA ASP A 70 12.14 12.02 18.95
C ASP A 70 12.89 10.78 18.50
N PRO A 71 13.39 10.69 17.25
CA PRO A 71 14.04 9.49 16.77
C PRO A 71 15.37 9.27 17.47
N LEU A 72 15.70 7.99 17.73
CA LEU A 72 17.01 7.59 18.25
C LEU A 72 18.13 7.64 17.18
N LYS A 73 17.77 8.00 15.94
CA LYS A 73 18.68 8.20 14.80
C LYS A 73 19.62 7.01 14.55
N LEU A 74 19.06 5.80 14.48
CA LEU A 74 19.85 4.61 14.21
C LEU A 74 20.21 4.50 12.73
N GLU A 75 21.42 4.03 12.43
CA GLU A 75 21.81 3.63 11.08
C GLU A 75 21.33 2.22 10.73
N LEU A 76 21.44 1.84 9.46
CA LEU A 76 20.99 0.53 8.97
C LEU A 76 21.68 -0.64 9.69
N VAL A 77 22.96 -0.48 10.06
CA VAL A 77 23.76 -1.52 10.73
C VAL A 77 23.39 -1.71 12.20
N GLU A 78 22.75 -0.72 12.81
CA GLU A 78 22.38 -0.74 14.24
C GLU A 78 20.97 -1.31 14.46
N LEU A 79 20.22 -1.55 13.39
CA LEU A 79 18.86 -2.07 13.46
C LEU A 79 18.82 -3.54 13.88
N THR A 80 18.09 -3.81 14.96
CA THR A 80 17.72 -5.18 15.38
C THR A 80 16.27 -5.50 15.01
N GLU A 81 15.83 -6.74 15.23
CA GLU A 81 14.42 -7.14 15.07
C GLU A 81 13.47 -6.40 16.02
N GLN A 82 13.99 -5.89 17.14
CA GLN A 82 13.24 -5.22 18.19
C GLN A 82 13.24 -3.69 18.06
N THR A 83 13.82 -3.14 16.99
CA THR A 83 13.93 -1.70 16.74
C THR A 83 13.04 -1.26 15.58
N CYS A 84 12.49 -0.06 15.70
CA CYS A 84 11.60 0.53 14.71
C CYS A 84 12.38 0.92 13.45
N LYS A 85 12.02 0.31 12.33
CA LYS A 85 12.69 0.45 11.03
C LYS A 85 12.11 1.56 10.15
N TRP A 86 11.47 2.57 10.76
CA TRP A 86 10.85 3.65 9.99
C TRP A 86 11.93 4.61 9.47
N PRO A 87 12.04 4.81 8.14
CA PRO A 87 13.05 5.69 7.56
C PRO A 87 12.67 7.16 7.75
N ILE A 88 13.64 7.97 8.12
CA ILE A 88 13.51 9.42 8.28
C ILE A 88 14.60 10.08 7.42
N GLY A 89 14.19 11.06 6.62
CA GLY A 89 15.05 11.69 5.63
C GLY A 89 15.09 10.97 4.29
N ASP A 90 16.01 11.41 3.43
CA ASP A 90 16.26 10.84 2.10
C ASP A 90 17.51 9.95 2.16
N PRO A 91 17.46 8.68 1.69
CA PRO A 91 18.63 7.78 1.66
C PRO A 91 19.87 8.32 0.95
N ALA A 92 19.74 9.35 0.10
CA ALA A 92 20.87 10.00 -0.57
C ALA A 92 21.55 11.10 0.28
N GLN A 93 20.98 11.44 1.44
CA GLN A 93 21.49 12.46 2.35
C GLN A 93 22.15 11.82 3.58
N GLU A 94 23.11 12.53 4.15
CA GLU A 94 23.85 12.11 5.36
C GLU A 94 22.98 12.09 6.63
N ASP A 95 21.87 12.85 6.64
CA ASP A 95 20.89 12.84 7.73
C ASP A 95 19.91 11.64 7.69
N PHE A 96 20.12 10.67 6.80
CA PHE A 96 19.25 9.50 6.71
C PHE A 96 19.42 8.59 7.94
N HIS A 97 18.31 8.33 8.64
CA HIS A 97 18.33 7.47 9.81
C HIS A 97 17.00 6.76 10.03
N PHE A 98 16.97 5.84 10.99
CA PHE A 98 15.79 5.12 11.41
C PHE A 98 15.32 5.57 12.80
N CYS A 99 14.01 5.48 13.04
CA CYS A 99 13.39 5.87 14.31
C CYS A 99 14.01 5.17 15.53
N GLY A 100 14.31 3.87 15.43
CA GLY A 100 15.04 3.11 16.44
C GLY A 100 14.29 2.76 17.73
N HIS A 101 13.12 3.35 17.99
CA HIS A 101 12.27 3.02 19.14
C HIS A 101 11.89 1.54 19.20
N LYS A 102 11.54 1.04 20.38
CA LYS A 102 11.12 -0.36 20.55
C LYS A 102 9.96 -0.71 19.61
N ALA A 103 10.20 -1.69 18.75
CA ALA A 103 9.19 -2.24 17.87
C ALA A 103 8.18 -3.06 18.69
N LYS A 104 6.91 -3.09 18.24
CA LYS A 104 5.93 -4.00 18.83
C LYS A 104 6.21 -5.44 18.40
N ASP A 105 5.81 -6.39 19.23
CA ASP A 105 5.90 -7.81 18.89
C ASP A 105 5.26 -8.09 17.53
N SER A 106 5.96 -8.82 16.66
CA SER A 106 5.56 -9.11 15.28
C SER A 106 5.38 -7.90 14.34
N SER A 107 5.77 -6.70 14.74
CA SER A 107 5.74 -5.49 13.90
C SER A 107 7.16 -4.96 13.68
N PRO A 108 7.50 -4.45 12.48
CA PRO A 108 8.79 -3.81 12.25
C PRO A 108 8.87 -2.38 12.82
N TYR A 109 7.78 -1.87 13.41
CA TYR A 109 7.64 -0.47 13.80
C TYR A 109 7.19 -0.31 15.25
N CYS A 110 7.51 0.85 15.85
CA CYS A 110 6.99 1.27 17.13
C CYS A 110 5.50 1.64 17.02
N ALA A 111 4.82 1.81 18.16
CA ALA A 111 3.38 2.11 18.21
C ALA A 111 2.95 3.29 17.31
N TYR A 112 3.78 4.33 17.25
CA TYR A 112 3.55 5.52 16.46
C TYR A 112 3.65 5.21 14.96
N HIS A 113 4.79 4.66 14.52
CA HIS A 113 5.03 4.36 13.10
C HIS A 113 4.16 3.21 12.57
N SER A 114 3.69 2.28 13.41
CA SER A 114 2.70 1.29 13.00
C SER A 114 1.37 1.94 12.58
N ARG A 115 0.93 3.01 13.26
CA ARG A 115 -0.32 3.72 12.89
C ARG A 115 -0.19 4.44 11.55
N LEU A 116 0.99 4.97 11.27
CA LEU A 116 1.32 5.61 9.98
C LEU A 116 1.40 4.58 8.85
N ALA A 117 2.09 3.46 9.07
CA ALA A 117 2.26 2.40 8.08
C ALA A 117 0.93 1.73 7.69
N TYR A 118 0.12 1.43 8.71
CA TYR A 118 -1.07 0.59 8.57
C TYR A 118 -2.36 1.41 8.68
N GLN A 119 -2.53 2.39 7.79
CA GLN A 119 -3.82 3.04 7.62
C GLN A 119 -4.89 2.07 7.11
N PRO A 120 -6.13 2.10 7.63
CA PRO A 120 -7.21 1.28 7.14
C PRO A 120 -7.62 1.70 5.72
N VAL A 121 -8.22 0.75 4.98
CA VAL A 121 -8.54 0.91 3.56
C VAL A 121 -9.46 2.11 3.28
N VAL A 122 -10.33 2.45 4.24
CA VAL A 122 -11.26 3.59 4.13
C VAL A 122 -10.53 4.93 4.12
N ASP A 123 -9.51 5.09 4.95
CA ASP A 123 -8.75 6.35 5.06
C ASP A 123 -7.85 6.54 3.83
N ARG A 124 -7.17 5.47 3.40
CA ARG A 124 -6.38 5.48 2.15
C ARG A 124 -7.20 5.87 0.92
N ARG A 125 -8.51 5.53 0.88
CA ARG A 125 -9.41 5.91 -0.22
C ARG A 125 -9.71 7.40 -0.19
N ARG A 126 -9.93 7.98 0.99
CA ARG A 126 -10.21 9.41 1.19
C ARG A 126 -9.00 10.26 0.81
N ASP A 127 -7.79 9.91 1.28
CA ASP A 127 -6.56 10.66 0.95
C ASP A 127 -6.27 10.66 -0.56
N ARG A 128 -6.51 9.53 -1.23
CA ARG A 128 -6.40 9.43 -2.69
C ARG A 128 -7.45 10.25 -3.43
N GLN A 129 -8.63 10.45 -2.85
CA GLN A 129 -9.67 11.31 -3.44
C GLN A 129 -9.33 12.78 -3.22
N ALA A 130 -8.81 13.14 -2.04
CA ALA A 130 -8.35 14.49 -1.72
C ALA A 130 -7.22 14.95 -2.65
N THR A 131 -6.19 14.11 -2.85
CA THR A 131 -5.04 14.41 -3.73
C THR A 131 -5.37 14.43 -5.23
N ARG A 132 -6.56 13.96 -5.65
CA ARG A 132 -7.03 14.04 -7.05
C ARG A 132 -7.95 15.22 -7.32
N SER A 133 -8.42 15.86 -6.25
CA SER A 133 -9.37 16.97 -6.31
C SER A 133 -8.68 18.33 -6.09
N ALA A 134 -7.35 18.33 -5.94
CA ALA A 134 -6.46 19.49 -5.89
C ALA A 134 -5.55 19.46 -7.12
#